data_AF-A0AA38Q6M9-F1
#
_entry.id   AF-A0AA38Q6M9-F1
#
_cell.length_a   1.000
_cell.length_b   1.000
_cell.length_c   1.000
_cell.angle_alpha   90.00
_cell.angle_beta   90.00
_cell.angle_gamma   90.00
#
_symmetry.space_group_name_H-M   'P 1'
#
loop_
_entity.id
_entity.type
_entity.pdbx_description
1 polymer ?
#
loop_
_entity_poly.entity_id
_entity_poly.type
_entity_poly.pdbx_seq_one_letter_code
_entity_poly.pdbx_strand_id
1 'polypeptide(L)'
;MFVARPPLPARKSSGAPPPPPPRRSAPNAISLGLQDDQESAKPMGIAARIASLQLDHLGRPAMTREPLLLEREPEPITPEELPERPKLEEGPPLPPPRRKSVLSAVERLKRPTWDELEARGPEFVRAITRKPPPIPSLVKATSPPSISGRRLPLKPTRLPTPPPEPEPVYNEPESMSSGCLKCYDFSSVDDHAAQFPRNMVTSLDQLAYDLTSPWETETEKFRAIFTWLHHNIAYDTDAFFCGNLQASTPESTLDSGLAVCDGYAGLFTSLAERSGLQAVKITGHGKGFGYIPTEAGGPVPQYQGNHAWNCALMDGEWRLIDSCWGAGAVDSSGFQKRFTPTWFTYTNAEFGKRHYPEDPVYQLISDEDGGPVSWEDYILEPEGPLLFSDFYTNSFSPQFVQPSTKYIQSGTWVSFHLFKLCEHLSTAEADNFVRVVSLPDGSRTPLTLNDSGGWSATVYMPAGEGEVSLFYVTQIGGKDATGLTVKDYTAAVGRKAMHFGGLCRWTLI
;
A
#
# COMPACT_ATOMS: atom_id res chain seq x y z
N MET A 1 -63.24 86.03 40.98
CA MET A 1 -62.76 86.63 42.24
C MET A 1 -61.24 86.53 42.26
N PHE A 2 -60.59 87.69 42.41
CA PHE A 2 -59.28 88.00 43.03
C PHE A 2 -58.06 87.06 42.88
N VAL A 3 -56.81 87.49 42.70
CA VAL A 3 -56.13 88.76 42.33
C VAL A 3 -54.61 88.43 42.25
N ALA A 4 -53.91 89.15 41.37
CA ALA A 4 -52.48 89.52 41.34
C ALA A 4 -51.32 88.53 41.57
N ARG A 5 -50.38 88.56 40.61
CA ARG A 5 -48.98 88.16 40.75
C ARG A 5 -48.13 89.34 41.27
N PRO A 6 -47.03 89.10 42.02
CA PRO A 6 -45.92 90.03 42.16
C PRO A 6 -44.71 89.69 41.25
N PRO A 7 -43.77 90.62 41.03
CA PRO A 7 -42.85 90.61 39.89
C PRO A 7 -41.45 90.01 40.16
N LEU A 8 -40.79 89.68 39.05
CA LEU A 8 -39.43 89.13 38.90
C LEU A 8 -38.32 90.19 39.06
N PRO A 9 -37.10 89.80 39.46
CA PRO A 9 -35.90 90.58 39.18
C PRO A 9 -34.93 89.93 38.17
N ALA A 10 -34.45 90.83 37.30
CA ALA A 10 -33.15 90.97 36.62
C ALA A 10 -32.47 89.82 35.85
N ARG A 11 -32.29 90.10 34.56
CA ARG A 11 -31.53 89.39 33.53
C ARG A 11 -30.03 89.74 33.62
N LYS A 12 -29.13 88.75 33.48
CA LYS A 12 -27.78 88.97 32.92
C LYS A 12 -27.43 87.91 31.89
N SER A 13 -26.86 88.43 30.82
CA SER A 13 -26.44 87.86 29.54
C SER A 13 -25.22 86.95 29.64
N SER A 14 -25.16 85.94 28.76
CA SER A 14 -24.03 85.57 27.87
C SER A 14 -23.91 84.05 27.70
N GLY A 15 -23.65 83.61 26.46
CA GLY A 15 -23.17 82.27 26.13
C GLY A 15 -24.25 81.29 25.62
N ALA A 16 -24.09 80.81 24.39
CA ALA A 16 -24.89 79.76 23.78
C ALA A 16 -24.84 78.44 24.59
N PRO A 17 -25.90 77.61 24.57
CA PRO A 17 -25.89 76.31 25.24
C PRO A 17 -24.97 75.31 24.51
N PRO A 18 -24.15 74.52 25.25
CA PRO A 18 -23.28 73.52 24.66
C PRO A 18 -24.07 72.33 24.07
N PRO A 19 -23.55 71.69 23.02
CA PRO A 19 -24.18 70.54 22.39
C PRO A 19 -24.24 69.32 23.33
N PRO A 20 -25.22 68.42 23.13
CA PRO A 20 -25.39 67.22 23.95
C PRO A 20 -24.17 66.29 23.85
N PRO A 21 -23.84 65.56 24.93
CA PRO A 21 -22.61 64.77 25.01
C PRO A 21 -22.61 63.62 23.99
N PRO A 22 -21.47 63.37 23.31
CA PRO A 22 -21.35 62.26 22.38
C PRO A 22 -21.43 60.92 23.12
N ARG A 23 -22.18 59.98 22.52
CA ARG A 23 -22.26 58.58 22.97
C ARG A 23 -20.84 58.00 23.05
N ARG A 24 -20.41 57.64 24.26
CA ARG A 24 -19.11 56.99 24.50
C ARG A 24 -19.11 55.59 23.88
N SER A 25 -18.24 55.39 22.92
CA SER A 25 -17.65 54.11 22.53
C SER A 25 -16.76 53.61 23.66
N ALA A 26 -16.97 52.36 24.10
CA ALA A 26 -16.14 51.72 25.12
C ALA A 26 -14.92 51.02 24.47
N PRO A 27 -13.73 51.02 25.13
CA PRO A 27 -12.47 50.56 24.57
C PRO A 27 -12.04 49.15 25.01
N ASN A 28 -11.09 48.56 24.27
CA ASN A 28 -10.39 47.29 24.52
C ASN A 28 -9.48 47.31 25.77
N ALA A 29 -9.38 46.19 26.50
CA ALA A 29 -8.14 45.41 26.79
C ALA A 29 -8.18 44.54 28.10
N ILE A 30 -8.02 43.22 27.91
CA ILE A 30 -7.16 42.21 28.62
C ILE A 30 -7.34 41.94 30.14
N SER A 31 -7.83 40.74 30.54
CA SER A 31 -7.01 39.56 30.99
C SER A 31 -7.76 38.53 31.86
N LEU A 32 -7.40 37.26 31.67
CA LEU A 32 -7.42 36.09 32.59
C LEU A 32 -8.73 35.35 32.89
N GLY A 33 -8.78 34.11 32.38
CA GLY A 33 -9.70 33.05 32.79
C GLY A 33 -9.81 31.93 31.75
N LEU A 34 -8.69 31.28 31.40
CA LEU A 34 -8.71 30.00 30.68
C LEU A 34 -9.37 28.96 31.59
N GLN A 35 -10.58 28.52 31.23
CA GLN A 35 -11.04 27.18 31.59
C GLN A 35 -10.92 26.33 30.33
N ASP A 36 -10.01 25.38 30.46
CA ASP A 36 -9.61 24.37 29.50
C ASP A 36 -10.75 23.37 29.38
N ASP A 37 -11.69 23.60 28.46
CA ASP A 37 -12.60 22.54 28.00
C ASP A 37 -11.80 21.65 27.05
N GLN A 38 -11.00 20.76 27.64
CA GLN A 38 -10.57 19.51 27.02
C GLN A 38 -11.82 18.66 26.75
N GLU A 39 -12.57 19.00 25.70
CA GLU A 39 -13.40 18.02 25.05
C GLU A 39 -12.44 17.03 24.39
N SER A 40 -12.24 15.89 25.05
CA SER A 40 -11.37 14.81 24.59
C SER A 40 -11.78 14.44 23.16
N ALA A 41 -11.06 14.96 22.17
CA ALA A 41 -11.17 14.50 20.80
C ALA A 41 -10.92 13.00 20.83
N LYS A 42 -11.96 12.21 20.57
CA LYS A 42 -11.79 10.77 20.34
C LYS A 42 -10.72 10.65 19.26
N PRO A 43 -9.65 9.85 19.49
CA PRO A 43 -8.60 9.72 18.49
C PRO A 43 -9.26 9.29 17.19
N MET A 44 -8.99 10.03 16.10
CA MET A 44 -9.41 9.64 14.76
C MET A 44 -8.94 8.20 14.53
N GLY A 45 -9.84 7.35 14.03
CA GLY A 45 -9.46 5.98 13.65
C GLY A 45 -8.31 6.02 12.64
N ILE A 46 -7.45 4.99 12.67
CA ILE A 46 -6.26 4.88 11.81
C ILE A 46 -6.59 5.15 10.34
N ALA A 47 -7.72 4.61 9.86
CA ALA A 47 -8.22 4.87 8.51
C ALA A 47 -8.46 6.38 8.26
N ALA A 48 -9.22 7.05 9.12
CA ALA A 48 -9.48 8.48 9.01
C ALA A 48 -8.20 9.33 9.08
N ARG A 49 -7.23 8.95 9.93
CA ARG A 49 -5.90 9.57 9.97
C ARG A 49 -5.20 9.43 8.61
N ILE A 50 -5.18 8.22 8.05
CA ILE A 50 -4.55 7.93 6.76
C ILE A 50 -5.14 8.79 5.63
N ALA A 51 -6.46 8.83 5.46
CA ALA A 51 -7.04 9.63 4.38
C ALA A 51 -6.93 11.13 4.58
N SER A 52 -7.09 11.65 5.80
CA SER A 52 -6.91 13.08 6.04
C SER A 52 -5.51 13.52 5.63
N LEU A 53 -4.48 12.74 5.96
CA LEU A 53 -3.10 13.05 5.58
C LEU A 53 -2.88 13.00 4.06
N GLN A 54 -3.45 11.99 3.38
CA GLN A 54 -3.33 11.91 1.92
C GLN A 54 -4.07 13.05 1.21
N LEU A 55 -5.22 13.48 1.73
CA LEU A 55 -5.99 14.61 1.19
C LEU A 55 -5.34 15.97 1.44
N ASP A 56 -4.74 16.18 2.61
CA ASP A 56 -4.08 17.44 2.94
C ASP A 56 -2.85 17.68 2.02
N HIS A 57 -2.16 16.61 1.60
CA HIS A 57 -1.08 16.69 0.60
C HIS A 57 -1.54 16.99 -0.83
N LEU A 58 -2.74 16.57 -1.21
CA LEU A 58 -3.29 16.77 -2.56
C LEU A 58 -3.91 18.15 -2.77
N GLY A 59 -4.14 18.91 -1.69
CA GLY A 59 -4.97 20.10 -1.69
C GLY A 59 -6.44 19.70 -1.85
N ARG A 60 -7.31 20.09 -0.91
CA ARG A 60 -8.74 19.74 -0.98
C ARG A 60 -9.32 20.17 -2.34
N PRO A 61 -9.83 19.23 -3.17
CA PRO A 61 -10.57 19.62 -4.35
C PRO A 61 -11.86 20.29 -3.90
N ALA A 62 -12.09 21.54 -4.32
CA ALA A 62 -13.41 22.13 -4.24
C ALA A 62 -14.29 21.45 -5.29
N MET A 63 -14.88 20.29 -4.96
CA MET A 63 -15.99 19.78 -5.75
C MET A 63 -17.20 20.67 -5.48
N THR A 64 -17.39 21.67 -6.34
CA THR A 64 -18.67 22.35 -6.50
C THR A 64 -19.70 21.31 -6.92
N ARG A 65 -20.65 20.99 -6.04
CA ARG A 65 -21.88 20.27 -6.42
C ARG A 65 -22.62 21.13 -7.44
N GLU A 66 -22.55 20.78 -8.71
CA GLU A 66 -23.68 21.07 -9.59
C GLU A 66 -24.78 20.04 -9.29
N PRO A 67 -26.02 20.46 -8.97
CA PRO A 67 -27.12 19.53 -8.87
C PRO A 67 -27.39 18.97 -10.26
N LEU A 68 -27.22 17.66 -10.43
CA LEU A 68 -27.78 16.92 -11.56
C LEU A 68 -29.29 17.21 -11.62
N LEU A 69 -29.69 17.97 -12.64
CA LEU A 69 -31.09 18.13 -13.00
C LEU A 69 -31.62 16.75 -13.41
N LEU A 70 -32.60 16.25 -12.66
CA LEU A 70 -33.39 15.07 -13.01
C LEU A 70 -33.92 15.22 -14.44
N GLU A 71 -33.47 14.35 -15.34
CA GLU A 71 -34.08 14.18 -16.64
C GLU A 71 -35.51 13.63 -16.45
N ARG A 72 -36.47 14.26 -17.14
CA ARG A 72 -37.89 13.94 -17.14
C ARG A 72 -38.15 12.51 -17.60
N GLU A 73 -38.97 11.77 -16.85
CA GLU A 73 -39.58 10.52 -17.29
C GLU A 73 -40.48 10.73 -18.53
N PRO A 74 -40.49 9.80 -19.51
CA PRO A 74 -41.45 9.82 -20.61
C PRO A 74 -42.78 9.14 -20.22
N GLU A 75 -43.89 9.73 -20.66
CA GLU A 75 -45.28 9.26 -20.42
C GLU A 75 -45.61 7.90 -21.09
N PRO A 76 -46.61 7.15 -20.57
CA PRO A 76 -46.85 5.76 -20.95
C PRO A 76 -47.69 5.60 -22.23
N ILE A 77 -47.31 4.62 -23.04
CA ILE A 77 -48.02 4.16 -24.25
C ILE A 77 -48.87 2.93 -23.90
N THR A 78 -50.11 2.90 -24.39
CA THR A 78 -51.15 1.86 -24.18
C THR A 78 -50.83 0.52 -24.87
N PRO A 79 -51.12 -0.65 -24.27
CA PRO A 79 -51.00 -1.95 -24.94
C PRO A 79 -52.35 -2.48 -25.48
N GLU A 80 -52.35 -2.97 -26.73
CA GLU A 80 -53.47 -3.68 -27.37
C GLU A 80 -53.06 -5.15 -27.66
N GLU A 81 -53.84 -6.06 -27.06
CA GLU A 81 -54.20 -7.47 -27.36
C GLU A 81 -53.19 -8.59 -27.72
N LEU A 82 -53.29 -9.71 -26.96
CA LEU A 82 -53.55 -11.11 -27.41
C LEU A 82 -53.70 -12.07 -26.17
N PRO A 83 -54.29 -13.29 -26.27
CA PRO A 83 -55.53 -13.67 -25.57
C PRO A 83 -55.43 -14.71 -24.40
N GLU A 84 -56.56 -14.87 -23.70
CA GLU A 84 -56.84 -15.59 -22.43
C GLU A 84 -56.77 -17.14 -22.42
N ARG A 85 -56.52 -17.71 -21.22
CA ARG A 85 -57.38 -18.68 -20.46
C ARG A 85 -56.65 -19.20 -19.17
N PRO A 86 -57.33 -19.77 -18.16
CA PRO A 86 -58.67 -19.54 -17.58
C PRO A 86 -58.65 -19.28 -16.04
N LYS A 87 -59.79 -18.86 -15.50
CA LYS A 87 -60.06 -18.41 -14.11
C LYS A 87 -59.96 -19.52 -13.04
N LEU A 88 -59.46 -19.15 -11.86
CA LEU A 88 -59.71 -19.79 -10.56
C LEU A 88 -60.07 -18.70 -9.54
N GLU A 89 -61.08 -19.00 -8.71
CA GLU A 89 -61.85 -18.07 -7.87
C GLU A 89 -61.04 -17.36 -6.76
N GLU A 90 -61.30 -16.07 -6.55
CA GLU A 90 -60.77 -15.27 -5.44
C GLU A 90 -61.60 -15.47 -4.17
N GLY A 91 -60.97 -15.97 -3.11
CA GLY A 91 -61.47 -15.85 -1.74
C GLY A 91 -61.08 -14.50 -1.10
N PRO A 92 -61.78 -14.06 -0.04
CA PRO A 92 -61.58 -12.72 0.55
C PRO A 92 -60.20 -12.55 1.20
N PRO A 93 -59.68 -11.31 1.32
CA PRO A 93 -58.31 -11.05 1.73
C PRO A 93 -58.10 -11.35 3.21
N LEU A 94 -57.05 -12.13 3.52
CA LEU A 94 -56.58 -12.37 4.88
C LEU A 94 -55.79 -11.15 5.41
N PRO A 95 -55.93 -10.82 6.71
CA PRO A 95 -55.22 -9.71 7.33
C PRO A 95 -53.71 -10.00 7.47
N PRO A 96 -52.86 -8.95 7.55
CA PRO A 96 -51.41 -9.13 7.59
C PRO A 96 -50.97 -9.88 8.86
N PRO A 97 -50.06 -10.87 8.77
CA PRO A 97 -49.63 -11.61 9.94
C PRO A 97 -48.77 -10.72 10.85
N ARG A 98 -49.26 -10.58 12.09
CA ARG A 98 -48.50 -10.04 13.23
C ARG A 98 -47.22 -10.86 13.41
N ARG A 99 -46.06 -10.19 13.35
CA ARG A 99 -44.77 -10.76 13.78
C ARG A 99 -44.86 -11.17 15.25
N LYS A 100 -44.93 -12.47 15.51
CA LYS A 100 -44.56 -13.02 16.82
C LYS A 100 -43.06 -13.25 16.80
N SER A 101 -42.38 -12.55 17.71
CA SER A 101 -41.01 -12.84 18.14
C SER A 101 -40.87 -14.33 18.43
N VAL A 102 -39.99 -15.00 17.69
CA VAL A 102 -39.35 -16.24 18.12
C VAL A 102 -37.85 -16.06 17.91
N LEU A 103 -37.26 -15.14 18.67
CA LEU A 103 -35.83 -15.19 18.97
C LEU A 103 -35.67 -15.89 20.32
N SER A 104 -35.50 -17.21 20.28
CA SER A 104 -34.83 -17.94 21.34
C SER A 104 -34.14 -19.16 20.73
N ALA A 105 -32.84 -19.28 21.01
CA ALA A 105 -31.93 -20.37 20.65
C ALA A 105 -31.38 -20.40 19.21
N VAL A 106 -30.57 -19.40 18.87
CA VAL A 106 -29.33 -19.65 18.12
C VAL A 106 -28.21 -19.47 19.14
N GLU A 107 -27.56 -20.57 19.51
CA GLU A 107 -26.36 -20.54 20.35
C GLU A 107 -25.32 -19.63 19.70
N ARG A 108 -24.98 -18.56 20.42
CA ARG A 108 -23.82 -17.73 20.08
C ARG A 108 -22.61 -18.65 20.14
N LEU A 109 -22.02 -18.98 19.00
CA LEU A 109 -20.69 -19.58 18.95
C LEU A 109 -19.75 -18.64 19.71
N LYS A 110 -19.33 -19.08 20.90
CA LYS A 110 -18.38 -18.34 21.73
C LYS A 110 -17.03 -18.34 21.02
N ARG A 111 -16.35 -17.19 21.05
CA ARG A 111 -14.93 -17.11 20.70
C ARG A 111 -14.17 -18.13 21.56
N PRO A 112 -13.22 -18.89 20.98
CA PRO A 112 -12.52 -19.90 21.74
C PRO A 112 -11.72 -19.25 22.87
N THR A 113 -11.70 -19.90 24.03
CA THR A 113 -10.94 -19.44 25.19
C THR A 113 -9.46 -19.79 25.04
N TRP A 114 -8.58 -19.14 25.80
CA TRP A 114 -7.14 -19.44 25.79
C TRP A 114 -6.84 -20.92 26.12
N ASP A 115 -7.62 -21.53 27.00
CA ASP A 115 -7.53 -22.96 27.33
C ASP A 115 -7.85 -23.88 26.12
N GLU A 116 -8.75 -23.44 25.22
CA GLU A 116 -9.12 -24.18 23.99
C GLU A 116 -8.06 -24.03 22.88
N LEU A 117 -7.31 -22.93 22.88
CA LEU A 117 -6.17 -22.72 21.98
C LEU A 117 -4.94 -23.52 22.45
N GLU A 118 -4.71 -23.65 23.76
CA GLU A 118 -3.67 -24.51 24.33
C GLU A 118 -3.90 -26.01 24.05
N ALA A 119 -5.17 -26.43 23.98
CA ALA A 119 -5.54 -27.80 23.63
C ALA A 119 -5.16 -28.21 22.19
N ARG A 120 -4.87 -27.24 21.30
CA ARG A 120 -4.39 -27.49 19.92
C ARG A 120 -2.90 -27.84 19.85
N GLY A 121 -2.21 -27.84 21.00
CA GLY A 121 -0.86 -28.35 21.17
C GLY A 121 0.19 -27.26 21.35
N PRO A 122 1.31 -27.57 22.04
CA PRO A 122 2.34 -26.60 22.39
C PRO A 122 3.05 -25.99 21.18
N GLU A 123 3.12 -26.69 20.04
CA GLU A 123 3.68 -26.15 18.80
C GLU A 123 2.79 -25.06 18.18
N PHE A 124 1.47 -25.21 18.24
CA PHE A 124 0.53 -24.20 17.76
C PHE A 124 0.58 -22.92 18.63
N VAL A 125 0.64 -23.07 19.96
CA VAL A 125 0.79 -21.95 20.90
C VAL A 125 2.16 -21.26 20.73
N ARG A 126 3.22 -22.04 20.53
CA ARG A 126 4.57 -21.51 20.27
C ARG A 126 4.65 -20.80 18.92
N ALA A 127 3.91 -21.24 17.92
CA ALA A 127 3.83 -20.58 16.63
C ALA A 127 3.18 -19.20 16.78
N ILE A 128 1.95 -19.10 17.31
CA ILE A 128 1.20 -17.83 17.44
C ILE A 128 1.80 -16.81 18.42
N THR A 129 2.74 -17.23 19.29
CA THR A 129 3.42 -16.36 20.27
C THR A 129 4.81 -15.92 19.84
N ARG A 130 5.32 -16.37 18.68
CA ARG A 130 6.60 -15.92 18.13
C ARG A 130 6.52 -14.44 17.75
N LYS A 131 7.09 -13.59 18.61
CA LYS A 131 7.52 -12.26 18.18
C LYS A 131 8.62 -12.42 17.12
N PRO A 132 8.70 -11.52 16.12
CA PRO A 132 9.80 -11.53 15.16
C PRO A 132 11.15 -11.58 15.90
N PRO A 133 12.12 -12.37 15.41
CA PRO A 133 13.39 -12.54 16.09
C PRO A 133 14.11 -11.19 16.25
N PRO A 134 14.79 -10.94 17.38
CA PRO A 134 15.59 -9.74 17.54
C PRO A 134 16.79 -9.74 16.58
N ILE A 135 17.10 -8.56 16.04
CA ILE A 135 18.22 -8.32 15.11
C ILE A 135 19.55 -8.79 15.74
N PRO A 136 20.42 -9.50 15.02
CA PRO A 136 21.77 -9.82 15.50
C PRO A 136 22.53 -8.54 15.86
N SER A 137 23.09 -8.47 17.09
CA SER A 137 23.83 -7.28 17.50
C SER A 137 25.12 -7.13 16.70
N LEU A 138 25.31 -5.94 16.10
CA LEU A 138 26.52 -5.54 15.39
C LEU A 138 27.77 -5.80 16.25
N VAL A 139 28.57 -6.76 15.83
CA VAL A 139 29.92 -6.99 16.35
C VAL A 139 30.78 -5.80 15.95
N LYS A 140 31.12 -4.93 16.91
CA LYS A 140 32.20 -3.95 16.74
C LYS A 140 33.55 -4.66 16.79
N ALA A 141 34.19 -4.84 15.63
CA ALA A 141 35.63 -4.94 15.48
C ALA A 141 36.20 -3.52 15.28
N THR A 142 37.36 -3.07 15.74
CA THR A 142 38.49 -3.55 16.57
C THR A 142 39.41 -2.32 16.75
N SER A 143 40.16 -2.23 17.84
CA SER A 143 41.45 -1.49 17.85
C SER A 143 42.46 -2.19 18.79
N PRO A 144 43.71 -2.47 18.35
CA PRO A 144 44.83 -2.87 19.23
C PRO A 144 45.92 -1.77 19.34
N PRO A 145 47.01 -1.94 20.11
CA PRO A 145 47.16 -2.38 21.52
C PRO A 145 48.03 -1.39 22.37
N SER A 146 48.15 -1.56 23.71
CA SER A 146 49.43 -1.39 24.49
C SER A 146 49.28 -1.57 26.03
N ILE A 147 50.02 -2.57 26.55
CA ILE A 147 50.89 -2.68 27.76
C ILE A 147 50.57 -1.85 29.05
N SER A 148 50.33 -2.54 30.18
CA SER A 148 51.27 -2.75 31.31
C SER A 148 50.56 -3.24 32.58
N GLY A 149 51.27 -4.00 33.42
CA GLY A 149 50.70 -4.93 34.41
C GLY A 149 50.40 -4.41 35.81
N ARG A 150 49.81 -5.30 36.61
CA ARG A 150 50.17 -5.62 38.02
C ARG A 150 49.35 -6.83 38.51
N ARG A 151 50.01 -7.72 39.25
CA ARG A 151 49.50 -8.93 39.92
C ARG A 151 48.88 -8.61 41.29
N LEU A 152 47.98 -9.50 41.76
CA LEU A 152 48.00 -10.31 43.02
C LEU A 152 46.56 -10.72 43.43
N PRO A 153 46.29 -11.74 44.29
CA PRO A 153 46.87 -13.09 44.48
C PRO A 153 45.78 -14.24 44.49
N LEU A 154 46.17 -15.46 44.94
CA LEU A 154 45.53 -16.78 44.71
C LEU A 154 44.62 -17.35 45.85
N LYS A 155 43.54 -18.05 45.43
CA LYS A 155 42.90 -19.34 45.92
C LYS A 155 42.11 -19.38 47.25
N PRO A 156 41.06 -20.25 47.45
CA PRO A 156 41.07 -21.70 47.15
C PRO A 156 39.81 -22.41 46.56
N THR A 157 40.13 -23.49 45.83
CA THR A 157 39.53 -24.83 45.64
C THR A 157 38.00 -25.12 45.61
N ARG A 158 37.55 -25.45 44.37
CA ARG A 158 36.50 -26.36 43.84
C ARG A 158 35.64 -27.23 44.79
N LEU A 159 34.35 -27.32 44.44
CA LEU A 159 33.60 -28.59 44.38
C LEU A 159 33.41 -29.01 42.90
N PRO A 160 33.37 -30.31 42.54
CA PRO A 160 33.20 -30.74 41.16
C PRO A 160 31.74 -30.66 40.72
N THR A 161 31.46 -29.94 39.64
CA THR A 161 30.17 -30.00 38.93
C THR A 161 30.11 -31.31 38.11
N PRO A 162 28.99 -32.05 38.13
CA PRO A 162 28.81 -33.22 37.24
C PRO A 162 28.87 -32.80 35.76
N PRO A 163 29.18 -33.74 34.84
CA PRO A 163 29.24 -33.43 33.41
C PRO A 163 27.87 -32.92 32.93
N PRO A 164 27.82 -31.93 32.03
CA PRO A 164 26.57 -31.54 31.38
C PRO A 164 26.04 -32.74 30.56
N GLU A 165 24.75 -33.01 30.68
CA GLU A 165 24.03 -33.90 29.76
C GLU A 165 24.23 -33.41 28.31
N PRO A 166 24.37 -34.30 27.33
CA PRO A 166 24.47 -33.89 25.94
C PRO A 166 23.18 -33.15 25.55
N GLU A 167 23.35 -31.91 25.09
CA GLU A 167 22.29 -31.11 24.49
C GLU A 167 21.57 -31.95 23.42
N PRO A 168 20.23 -31.98 23.40
CA PRO A 168 19.51 -32.66 22.34
C PRO A 168 19.89 -32.03 21.01
N VAL A 169 20.40 -32.86 20.10
CA VAL A 169 20.63 -32.50 18.71
C VAL A 169 19.25 -32.24 18.10
N TYR A 170 18.82 -30.99 18.13
CA TYR A 170 17.74 -30.54 17.27
C TYR A 170 18.27 -30.60 15.84
N ASN A 171 17.88 -31.65 15.12
CA ASN A 171 17.91 -31.58 13.66
C ASN A 171 16.95 -30.45 13.29
N GLU A 172 17.52 -29.30 12.92
CA GLU A 172 16.82 -28.29 12.13
C GLU A 172 16.11 -29.04 11.00
N PRO A 173 14.78 -28.92 10.86
CA PRO A 173 14.09 -29.54 9.73
C PRO A 173 14.74 -28.97 8.48
N GLU A 174 15.30 -29.86 7.66
CA GLU A 174 15.81 -29.54 6.33
C GLU A 174 14.78 -28.65 5.64
N SER A 175 15.22 -27.44 5.25
CA SER A 175 14.36 -26.44 4.67
C SER A 175 13.58 -27.07 3.52
N MET A 176 12.26 -27.15 3.68
CA MET A 176 11.37 -27.44 2.57
C MET A 176 11.67 -26.38 1.51
N SER A 177 12.27 -26.83 0.42
CA SER A 177 12.66 -26.07 -0.77
C SER A 177 11.98 -24.70 -0.87
N SER A 178 12.69 -23.65 -0.45
CA SER A 178 12.35 -22.24 -0.67
C SER A 178 12.30 -21.99 -2.18
N GLY A 179 11.15 -22.27 -2.80
CA GLY A 179 10.90 -21.96 -4.19
C GLY A 179 10.89 -20.45 -4.37
N CYS A 180 11.41 -19.96 -5.50
CA CYS A 180 11.34 -18.53 -5.79
C CYS A 180 9.88 -18.11 -5.98
N LEU A 181 9.33 -17.31 -5.06
CA LEU A 181 7.95 -16.82 -5.14
C LEU A 181 7.63 -16.06 -6.43
N LYS A 182 8.63 -15.44 -7.07
CA LYS A 182 8.48 -14.75 -8.36
C LYS A 182 8.30 -15.70 -9.54
N CYS A 183 8.75 -16.95 -9.40
CA CYS A 183 8.69 -17.98 -10.44
C CYS A 183 7.68 -19.08 -10.11
N TYR A 184 7.13 -19.08 -8.91
CA TYR A 184 6.10 -20.01 -8.50
C TYR A 184 4.82 -19.76 -9.30
N ASP A 185 4.23 -20.82 -9.85
CA ASP A 185 2.97 -20.74 -10.60
C ASP A 185 1.78 -20.76 -9.64
N PHE A 186 1.21 -19.57 -9.42
CA PHE A 186 0.01 -19.41 -8.59
C PHE A 186 -1.31 -19.56 -9.36
N SER A 187 -1.28 -19.96 -10.64
CA SER A 187 -2.50 -19.97 -11.48
C SER A 187 -3.62 -20.82 -10.87
N SER A 188 -3.31 -22.00 -10.32
CA SER A 188 -4.29 -22.86 -9.66
C SER A 188 -4.91 -22.21 -8.42
N VAL A 189 -4.10 -21.51 -7.62
CA VAL A 189 -4.53 -20.80 -6.42
C VAL A 189 -5.40 -19.60 -6.78
N ASP A 190 -4.99 -18.86 -7.81
CA ASP A 190 -5.69 -17.68 -8.30
C ASP A 190 -7.06 -18.06 -8.90
N ASP A 191 -7.10 -19.11 -9.73
CA ASP A 191 -8.32 -19.63 -10.35
C ASP A 191 -9.31 -20.18 -9.30
N HIS A 192 -8.80 -20.79 -8.22
CA HIS A 192 -9.64 -21.20 -7.09
C HIS A 192 -10.25 -20.00 -6.37
N ALA A 193 -9.44 -19.01 -5.99
CA ALA A 193 -9.90 -17.83 -5.28
C ALA A 193 -10.98 -17.05 -6.07
N ALA A 194 -10.90 -17.06 -7.41
CA ALA A 194 -11.88 -16.43 -8.28
C ALA A 194 -13.27 -17.09 -8.26
N GLN A 195 -13.41 -18.33 -7.76
CA GLN A 195 -14.67 -19.09 -7.75
C GLN A 195 -15.61 -18.73 -6.60
N PHE A 196 -15.20 -17.85 -5.68
CA PHE A 196 -15.96 -17.47 -4.50
C PHE A 196 -16.44 -16.02 -4.58
N PRO A 197 -17.43 -15.68 -5.44
CA PRO A 197 -17.98 -14.34 -5.48
C PRO A 197 -18.62 -13.97 -4.13
N ARG A 198 -18.40 -12.73 -3.71
CA ARG A 198 -18.79 -12.17 -2.41
C ARG A 198 -20.24 -12.43 -2.02
N ASN A 199 -21.15 -12.39 -2.98
CA ASN A 199 -22.59 -12.58 -2.77
C ASN A 199 -22.99 -14.01 -2.35
N MET A 200 -22.09 -14.99 -2.49
CA MET A 200 -22.32 -16.36 -2.03
C MET A 200 -21.69 -16.64 -0.65
N VAL A 201 -20.92 -15.68 -0.12
CA VAL A 201 -20.24 -15.86 1.17
C VAL A 201 -21.23 -15.71 2.31
N THR A 202 -21.34 -16.74 3.14
CA THR A 202 -22.26 -16.77 4.30
C THR A 202 -21.61 -16.28 5.59
N SER A 203 -20.31 -16.52 5.76
CA SER A 203 -19.54 -16.09 6.92
C SER A 203 -18.05 -16.04 6.60
N LEU A 204 -17.30 -15.26 7.40
CA LEU A 204 -15.85 -15.20 7.29
C LEU A 204 -15.16 -16.53 7.61
N ASP A 205 -15.72 -17.33 8.53
CA ASP A 205 -15.18 -18.67 8.85
C ASP A 205 -15.30 -19.63 7.68
N GLN A 206 -16.47 -19.63 7.01
CA GLN A 206 -16.69 -20.47 5.84
C GLN A 206 -15.80 -20.02 4.68
N LEU A 207 -15.71 -18.72 4.43
CA LEU A 207 -14.84 -18.18 3.38
C LEU A 207 -13.37 -18.53 3.63
N ALA A 208 -12.89 -18.37 4.86
CA ALA A 208 -11.52 -18.72 5.24
C ALA A 208 -11.24 -20.21 4.97
N TYR A 209 -12.16 -21.10 5.37
CA TYR A 209 -12.05 -22.54 5.10
C TYR A 209 -12.08 -22.86 3.59
N ASP A 210 -13.02 -22.29 2.85
CA ASP A 210 -13.20 -22.57 1.42
C ASP A 210 -12.00 -22.10 0.60
N LEU A 211 -11.43 -20.94 0.94
CA LEU A 211 -10.24 -20.42 0.26
C LEU A 211 -8.98 -21.25 0.54
N THR A 212 -8.84 -21.76 1.76
CA THR A 212 -7.54 -22.26 2.24
C THR A 212 -7.44 -23.78 2.38
N SER A 213 -8.56 -24.49 2.53
CA SER A 213 -8.57 -25.94 2.75
C SER A 213 -7.96 -26.81 1.63
N PRO A 214 -7.98 -26.41 0.34
CA PRO A 214 -7.35 -27.22 -0.71
C PRO A 214 -5.82 -27.16 -0.72
N TRP A 215 -5.22 -26.18 -0.03
CA TRP A 215 -3.78 -25.90 -0.11
C TRP A 215 -3.02 -26.47 1.08
N GLU A 216 -1.79 -26.92 0.85
CA GLU A 216 -0.96 -27.47 1.91
C GLU A 216 -0.12 -26.37 2.56
N THR A 217 0.54 -25.55 1.75
CA THR A 217 1.50 -24.54 2.20
C THR A 217 0.83 -23.29 2.76
N GLU A 218 1.51 -22.58 3.65
CA GLU A 218 1.04 -21.28 4.15
C GLU A 218 1.04 -20.24 3.02
N THR A 219 2.06 -20.28 2.14
CA THR A 219 2.17 -19.38 0.99
C THR A 219 0.95 -19.45 0.07
N GLU A 220 0.53 -20.65 -0.35
CA GLU A 220 -0.66 -20.82 -1.21
C GLU A 220 -1.93 -20.34 -0.50
N LYS A 221 -2.09 -20.58 0.80
CA LYS A 221 -3.26 -20.12 1.55
C LYS A 221 -3.31 -18.59 1.63
N PHE A 222 -2.18 -17.93 1.90
CA PHE A 222 -2.11 -16.47 1.85
C PHE A 222 -2.37 -15.93 0.46
N ARG A 223 -1.88 -16.62 -0.58
CA ARG A 223 -2.14 -16.25 -1.97
C ARG A 223 -3.63 -16.32 -2.30
N ALA A 224 -4.34 -17.38 -1.87
CA ALA A 224 -5.77 -17.51 -2.08
C ALA A 224 -6.56 -16.33 -1.47
N ILE A 225 -6.20 -15.93 -0.24
CA ILE A 225 -6.82 -14.77 0.43
C ILE A 225 -6.50 -13.47 -0.32
N PHE A 226 -5.22 -13.27 -0.69
CA PHE A 226 -4.76 -12.10 -1.45
C PHE A 226 -5.53 -11.94 -2.78
N THR A 227 -5.65 -13.03 -3.54
CA THR A 227 -6.34 -13.03 -4.84
C THR A 227 -7.84 -12.86 -4.68
N TRP A 228 -8.46 -13.48 -3.66
CA TRP A 228 -9.88 -13.30 -3.39
C TRP A 228 -10.24 -11.84 -3.11
N LEU A 229 -9.41 -11.11 -2.34
CA LEU A 229 -9.60 -9.69 -2.05
C LEU A 229 -9.58 -8.85 -3.33
N HIS A 230 -8.65 -9.14 -4.25
CA HIS A 230 -8.64 -8.49 -5.56
C HIS A 230 -9.97 -8.67 -6.29
N HIS A 231 -10.55 -9.87 -6.29
CA HIS A 231 -11.79 -10.12 -7.02
C HIS A 231 -13.02 -9.48 -6.37
N ASN A 232 -13.06 -9.37 -5.03
CA ASN A 232 -14.31 -9.14 -4.31
C ASN A 232 -14.41 -7.80 -3.59
N ILE A 233 -13.28 -7.11 -3.38
CA ILE A 233 -13.24 -5.81 -2.71
C ILE A 233 -12.80 -4.75 -3.72
N ALA A 234 -13.45 -3.59 -3.69
CA ALA A 234 -13.07 -2.40 -4.44
C ALA A 234 -12.62 -1.30 -3.48
N TYR A 235 -11.71 -0.43 -3.95
CA TYR A 235 -11.25 0.69 -3.13
C TYR A 235 -12.36 1.75 -3.01
N ASP A 236 -12.70 2.16 -1.78
CA ASP A 236 -13.72 3.17 -1.52
C ASP A 236 -13.17 4.59 -1.75
N THR A 237 -13.09 4.99 -3.02
CA THR A 237 -12.60 6.32 -3.41
C THR A 237 -13.49 7.44 -2.92
N ASP A 238 -14.80 7.21 -2.79
CA ASP A 238 -15.73 8.25 -2.35
C ASP A 238 -15.51 8.59 -0.87
N ALA A 239 -15.45 7.57 0.00
CA ALA A 239 -15.16 7.76 1.41
C ALA A 239 -13.75 8.33 1.61
N PHE A 240 -12.80 7.88 0.79
CA PHE A 240 -11.43 8.38 0.77
C PHE A 240 -11.36 9.88 0.41
N PHE A 241 -11.91 10.29 -0.74
CA PHE A 241 -11.81 11.65 -1.24
C PHE A 241 -12.68 12.66 -0.48
N CYS A 242 -13.81 12.21 0.06
CA CYS A 242 -14.67 13.05 0.90
C CYS A 242 -14.14 13.19 2.35
N GLY A 243 -13.07 12.46 2.72
CA GLY A 243 -12.57 12.42 4.09
C GLY A 243 -13.58 11.82 5.09
N ASN A 244 -14.57 11.06 4.61
CA ASN A 244 -15.62 10.45 5.43
C ASN A 244 -15.31 8.98 5.70
N LEU A 245 -14.10 8.70 6.18
CA LEU A 245 -13.72 7.34 6.50
C LEU A 245 -14.31 6.90 7.83
N GLN A 246 -15.18 5.91 7.75
CA GLN A 246 -15.69 5.18 8.90
C GLN A 246 -14.76 4.01 9.21
N ALA A 247 -14.68 3.64 10.49
CA ALA A 247 -13.99 2.42 10.88
C ALA A 247 -14.65 1.22 10.19
N SER A 248 -13.88 0.48 9.40
CA SER A 248 -14.34 -0.73 8.73
C SER A 248 -13.97 -1.95 9.57
N THR A 249 -14.95 -2.82 9.86
CA THR A 249 -14.70 -4.18 10.36
C THR A 249 -14.60 -5.16 9.20
N PRO A 250 -13.92 -6.32 9.37
CA PRO A 250 -13.90 -7.37 8.35
C PRO A 250 -15.29 -7.74 7.83
N GLU A 251 -16.29 -7.84 8.71
CA GLU A 251 -17.69 -8.10 8.34
C GLU A 251 -18.27 -6.98 7.48
N SER A 252 -18.08 -5.71 7.87
CA SER A 252 -18.59 -4.59 7.08
C SER A 252 -17.93 -4.49 5.69
N THR A 253 -16.63 -4.82 5.59
CA THR A 253 -15.91 -4.86 4.31
C THR A 253 -16.41 -6.01 3.44
N LEU A 254 -16.66 -7.18 4.03
CA LEU A 254 -17.28 -8.31 3.32
C LEU A 254 -18.69 -7.96 2.83
N ASP A 255 -19.49 -7.27 3.64
CA ASP A 255 -20.89 -6.94 3.33
C ASP A 255 -21.00 -5.85 2.25
N SER A 256 -20.15 -4.83 2.30
CA SER A 256 -20.16 -3.74 1.32
C SER A 256 -19.41 -4.09 0.03
N GLY A 257 -18.33 -4.87 0.12
CA GLY A 257 -17.35 -5.02 -0.96
C GLY A 257 -16.50 -3.77 -1.18
N LEU A 258 -16.49 -2.84 -0.22
CA LEU A 258 -15.77 -1.56 -0.29
C LEU A 258 -14.85 -1.40 0.93
N ALA A 259 -13.61 -0.96 0.69
CA ALA A 259 -12.66 -0.64 1.75
C ALA A 259 -11.57 0.34 1.29
N VAL A 260 -10.94 1.02 2.25
CA VAL A 260 -9.60 1.59 2.06
C VAL A 260 -8.52 0.61 2.54
N CYS A 261 -7.25 1.00 2.47
CA CYS A 261 -6.11 0.15 2.83
C CYS A 261 -6.25 -0.53 4.21
N ASP A 262 -6.73 0.19 5.22
CA ASP A 262 -6.95 -0.36 6.56
C ASP A 262 -7.98 -1.51 6.58
N GLY A 263 -9.03 -1.42 5.75
CA GLY A 263 -10.06 -2.44 5.62
C GLY A 263 -9.57 -3.67 4.83
N TYR A 264 -8.79 -3.47 3.77
CA TYR A 264 -8.10 -4.56 3.07
C TYR A 264 -7.18 -5.33 4.02
N ALA A 265 -6.30 -4.62 4.72
CA ALA A 265 -5.34 -5.23 5.63
C ALA A 265 -6.05 -5.92 6.80
N GLY A 266 -7.14 -5.34 7.32
CA GLY A 266 -7.95 -5.92 8.38
C GLY A 266 -8.69 -7.20 7.96
N LEU A 267 -9.31 -7.20 6.78
CA LEU A 267 -10.00 -8.39 6.26
C LEU A 267 -9.02 -9.51 5.91
N PHE A 268 -7.86 -9.18 5.32
CA PHE A 268 -6.77 -10.13 5.08
C PHE A 268 -6.34 -10.83 6.37
N THR A 269 -6.02 -10.06 7.42
CA THR A 269 -5.64 -10.61 8.72
C THR A 269 -6.74 -11.48 9.31
N SER A 270 -8.01 -11.06 9.25
CA SER A 270 -9.11 -11.85 9.80
C SER A 270 -9.29 -13.20 9.10
N LEU A 271 -9.19 -13.25 7.77
CA LEU A 271 -9.27 -14.50 7.02
C LEU A 271 -8.06 -15.40 7.30
N ALA A 272 -6.87 -14.83 7.42
CA ALA A 272 -5.66 -15.55 7.78
C ALA A 272 -5.77 -16.20 9.16
N GLU A 273 -6.15 -15.43 10.19
CA GLU A 273 -6.32 -15.93 11.57
C GLU A 273 -7.34 -17.07 11.65
N ARG A 274 -8.48 -16.94 10.94
CA ARG A 274 -9.52 -17.97 10.87
C ARG A 274 -9.05 -19.24 10.15
N SER A 275 -8.07 -19.10 9.26
CA SER A 275 -7.41 -20.22 8.57
C SER A 275 -6.27 -20.83 9.39
N GLY A 276 -6.03 -20.35 10.62
CA GLY A 276 -4.92 -20.79 11.47
C GLY A 276 -3.55 -20.28 11.02
N LEU A 277 -3.51 -19.26 10.15
CA LEU A 277 -2.30 -18.63 9.66
C LEU A 277 -1.90 -17.44 10.53
N GLN A 278 -0.61 -17.09 10.51
CA GLN A 278 -0.09 -15.96 11.25
C GLN A 278 0.10 -14.74 10.36
N ALA A 279 -0.72 -13.72 10.59
CA ALA A 279 -0.59 -12.43 9.92
C ALA A 279 -0.83 -11.27 10.89
N VAL A 280 -0.13 -10.18 10.68
CA VAL A 280 -0.23 -8.95 11.47
C VAL A 280 -0.53 -7.79 10.53
N LYS A 281 -1.53 -6.97 10.86
CA LYS A 281 -1.77 -5.70 10.17
C LYS A 281 -0.71 -4.69 10.59
N ILE A 282 -0.04 -4.07 9.61
CA ILE A 282 0.99 -3.06 9.79
C ILE A 282 0.46 -1.72 9.29
N THR A 283 0.79 -0.65 10.02
CA THR A 283 0.57 0.74 9.59
C THR A 283 1.91 1.40 9.30
N GLY A 284 1.93 2.33 8.36
CA GLY A 284 3.14 3.06 8.05
C GLY A 284 2.95 4.08 6.94
N HIS A 285 4.05 4.50 6.32
CA HIS A 285 4.06 5.37 5.16
C HIS A 285 4.23 4.56 3.87
N GLY A 286 3.42 4.86 2.86
CA GLY A 286 3.50 4.36 1.50
C GLY A 286 3.80 5.48 0.50
N LYS A 287 4.75 5.25 -0.43
CA LYS A 287 4.98 6.13 -1.61
C LYS A 287 3.90 5.86 -2.68
N GLY A 288 2.63 6.07 -2.31
CA GLY A 288 1.43 5.76 -3.09
C GLY A 288 0.82 6.95 -3.84
N PHE A 289 -0.48 6.89 -4.11
CA PHE A 289 -1.23 7.99 -4.73
C PHE A 289 -1.07 9.29 -3.92
N GLY A 290 -0.76 10.39 -4.61
CA GLY A 290 -0.55 11.70 -3.98
C GLY A 290 0.82 11.89 -3.29
N TYR A 291 1.70 10.89 -3.32
CA TYR A 291 3.07 11.07 -2.85
C TYR A 291 3.83 12.05 -3.76
N ILE A 292 4.40 13.09 -3.14
CA ILE A 292 5.26 14.07 -3.80
C ILE A 292 6.67 13.88 -3.22
N PRO A 293 7.67 13.55 -4.05
CA PRO A 293 9.05 13.42 -3.61
C PRO A 293 9.59 14.72 -3.00
N THR A 294 10.43 14.58 -1.98
CA THR A 294 11.11 15.73 -1.37
C THR A 294 12.06 16.37 -2.40
N GLU A 295 12.05 17.69 -2.50
CA GLU A 295 13.01 18.41 -3.36
C GLU A 295 14.45 18.10 -2.96
N ALA A 296 15.33 17.98 -3.95
CA ALA A 296 16.74 17.69 -3.70
C ALA A 296 17.39 18.78 -2.84
N GLY A 297 17.96 18.39 -1.69
CA GLY A 297 18.53 19.32 -0.71
C GLY A 297 17.51 20.02 0.20
N GLY A 298 16.22 19.66 0.10
CA GLY A 298 15.18 20.10 1.02
C GLY A 298 15.29 19.46 2.42
N PRO A 299 14.58 20.00 3.43
CA PRO A 299 14.56 19.42 4.75
C PRO A 299 13.87 18.06 4.76
N VAL A 300 14.33 17.14 5.63
CA VAL A 300 13.69 15.83 5.85
C VAL A 300 12.26 16.05 6.36
N PRO A 301 11.22 15.57 5.65
CA PRO A 301 9.85 15.62 6.15
C PRO A 301 9.70 14.86 7.47
N GLN A 302 8.81 15.30 8.35
CA GLN A 302 8.48 14.51 9.54
C GLN A 302 7.74 13.24 9.15
N TYR A 303 7.97 12.16 9.90
CA TYR A 303 7.27 10.89 9.69
C TYR A 303 5.76 11.05 9.83
N GLN A 304 5.02 10.55 8.82
CA GLN A 304 3.56 10.53 8.81
C GLN A 304 3.06 9.25 8.16
N GLY A 305 2.36 8.40 8.91
CA GLY A 305 1.79 7.17 8.39
C GLY A 305 0.52 7.42 7.58
N ASN A 306 0.50 6.98 6.33
CA ASN A 306 -0.57 7.20 5.34
C ASN A 306 -1.03 5.89 4.67
N HIS A 307 -0.64 4.71 5.17
CA HIS A 307 -0.99 3.44 4.54
C HIS A 307 -1.03 2.28 5.54
N ALA A 308 -1.68 1.18 5.15
CA ALA A 308 -1.78 -0.05 5.93
C ALA A 308 -1.70 -1.29 5.03
N TRP A 309 -0.98 -2.29 5.50
CA TRP A 309 -0.69 -3.55 4.79
C TRP A 309 -0.51 -4.71 5.80
N ASN A 310 0.00 -5.86 5.36
CA ASN A 310 0.16 -7.05 6.19
C ASN A 310 1.61 -7.54 6.25
N CYS A 311 1.97 -8.14 7.38
CA CYS A 311 3.14 -8.99 7.56
C CYS A 311 2.63 -10.41 7.84
N ALA A 312 3.12 -11.41 7.13
CA ALA A 312 2.63 -12.79 7.20
C ALA A 312 3.80 -13.77 7.34
N LEU A 313 3.64 -14.82 8.14
CA LEU A 313 4.60 -15.91 8.24
C LEU A 313 4.31 -16.93 7.14
N MET A 314 5.08 -16.91 6.07
CA MET A 314 4.95 -17.80 4.91
C MET A 314 5.99 -18.91 5.00
N ASP A 315 5.57 -20.14 5.28
CA ASP A 315 6.38 -21.36 5.24
C ASP A 315 7.71 -21.20 6.01
N GLY A 316 7.63 -20.55 7.18
CA GLY A 316 8.76 -20.30 8.08
C GLY A 316 9.45 -18.93 7.95
N GLU A 317 9.05 -18.09 6.99
CA GLU A 317 9.65 -16.76 6.78
C GLU A 317 8.63 -15.62 6.89
N TRP A 318 8.96 -14.56 7.63
CA TRP A 318 8.12 -13.37 7.70
C TRP A 318 8.27 -12.51 6.42
N ARG A 319 7.14 -12.27 5.75
CA ARG A 319 7.06 -11.54 4.47
C ARG A 319 6.03 -10.42 4.54
N LEU A 320 6.29 -9.32 3.84
CA LEU A 320 5.35 -8.22 3.68
C LEU A 320 4.44 -8.43 2.46
N ILE A 321 3.14 -8.17 2.62
CA ILE A 321 2.11 -8.29 1.57
C ILE A 321 1.24 -7.04 1.58
N ASP A 322 0.90 -6.53 0.40
CA ASP A 322 -0.11 -5.49 0.24
C ASP A 322 -1.26 -5.93 -0.66
N SER A 323 -2.35 -6.42 -0.04
CA SER A 323 -3.57 -6.80 -0.76
C SER A 323 -4.34 -5.61 -1.34
N CYS A 324 -4.16 -4.40 -0.79
CA CYS A 324 -4.82 -3.20 -1.28
C CYS A 324 -4.21 -2.75 -2.61
N TRP A 325 -2.88 -2.59 -2.66
CA TRP A 325 -2.18 -2.25 -3.91
C TRP A 325 -2.11 -3.45 -4.87
N GLY A 326 -2.23 -4.68 -4.35
CA GLY A 326 -2.44 -5.90 -5.13
C GLY A 326 -3.76 -5.92 -5.90
N ALA A 327 -4.81 -5.32 -5.34
CA ALA A 327 -6.14 -5.30 -5.94
C ALA A 327 -6.28 -4.29 -7.10
N GLY A 328 -5.52 -3.19 -7.08
CA GLY A 328 -5.58 -2.15 -8.10
C GLY A 328 -4.86 -0.87 -7.72
N ALA A 329 -5.14 0.20 -8.45
CA ALA A 329 -4.57 1.53 -8.22
C ALA A 329 -5.68 2.59 -8.22
N VAL A 330 -5.44 3.72 -7.53
CA VAL A 330 -6.31 4.89 -7.60
C VAL A 330 -5.68 5.92 -8.53
N ASP A 331 -6.49 6.50 -9.41
CA ASP A 331 -6.12 7.63 -10.26
C ASP A 331 -7.18 8.75 -10.21
N SER A 332 -7.03 9.77 -11.04
CA SER A 332 -7.96 10.91 -11.12
C SER A 332 -9.38 10.54 -11.55
N SER A 333 -9.57 9.35 -12.14
CA SER A 333 -10.88 8.83 -12.55
C SER A 333 -11.47 7.83 -11.56
N GLY A 334 -10.74 7.48 -10.49
CA GLY A 334 -11.20 6.61 -9.42
C GLY A 334 -10.37 5.34 -9.27
N PHE A 335 -10.99 4.28 -8.74
CA PHE A 335 -10.32 3.00 -8.53
C PHE A 335 -10.23 2.18 -9.83
N GLN A 336 -9.01 1.94 -10.27
CA GLN A 336 -8.67 1.05 -11.39
C GLN A 336 -8.37 -0.35 -10.86
N LYS A 337 -9.35 -1.24 -10.97
CA LYS A 337 -9.18 -2.65 -10.61
C LYS A 337 -8.19 -3.31 -11.56
N ARG A 338 -7.03 -3.72 -11.05
CA ARG A 338 -5.96 -4.36 -11.83
C ARG A 338 -5.13 -5.26 -10.92
N PHE A 339 -5.18 -6.56 -11.19
CA PHE A 339 -4.44 -7.52 -10.38
C PHE A 339 -2.95 -7.28 -10.52
N THR A 340 -2.29 -7.03 -9.40
CA THR A 340 -0.86 -6.74 -9.35
C THR A 340 -0.20 -7.75 -8.40
N PRO A 341 0.09 -8.97 -8.89
CA PRO A 341 0.54 -10.09 -8.04
C PRO A 341 1.91 -9.87 -7.41
N THR A 342 2.70 -8.91 -7.92
CA THR A 342 4.01 -8.58 -7.36
C THR A 342 3.94 -8.07 -5.92
N TRP A 343 2.82 -7.48 -5.49
CA TRP A 343 2.62 -7.07 -4.09
C TRP A 343 2.47 -8.24 -3.12
N PHE A 344 2.42 -9.47 -3.64
CA PHE A 344 2.54 -10.70 -2.87
C PHE A 344 3.96 -11.30 -2.94
N THR A 345 4.64 -11.17 -4.07
CA THR A 345 5.91 -11.89 -4.34
C THR A 345 7.18 -11.04 -4.14
N TYR A 346 7.06 -9.75 -3.82
CA TYR A 346 8.23 -8.92 -3.53
C TYR A 346 9.03 -9.45 -2.34
N THR A 347 10.36 -9.29 -2.39
CA THR A 347 11.17 -9.44 -1.18
C THR A 347 10.89 -8.29 -0.21
N ASN A 348 11.23 -8.46 1.07
CA ASN A 348 11.04 -7.40 2.07
C ASN A 348 11.81 -6.12 1.69
N ALA A 349 12.99 -6.25 1.11
CA ALA A 349 13.77 -5.12 0.58
C ALA A 349 13.08 -4.41 -0.60
N GLU A 350 12.53 -5.16 -1.56
CA GLU A 350 11.78 -4.59 -2.68
C GLU A 350 10.49 -3.89 -2.21
N PHE A 351 9.80 -4.49 -1.25
CA PHE A 351 8.59 -3.94 -0.65
C PHE A 351 8.90 -2.64 0.12
N GLY A 352 10.01 -2.62 0.87
CA GLY A 352 10.48 -1.52 1.71
C GLY A 352 10.77 -0.22 0.95
N LYS A 353 11.09 -0.29 -0.35
CA LYS A 353 11.29 0.90 -1.19
C LYS A 353 10.08 1.81 -1.27
N ARG A 354 8.88 1.23 -1.14
CA ARG A 354 7.62 1.97 -1.20
C ARG A 354 6.83 1.92 0.10
N HIS A 355 7.27 1.15 1.09
CA HIS A 355 6.58 0.97 2.36
C HIS A 355 7.54 1.10 3.55
N TYR A 356 7.32 2.11 4.38
CA TYR A 356 8.07 2.31 5.61
C TYR A 356 7.16 2.10 6.81
N PRO A 357 7.33 1.02 7.60
CA PRO A 357 6.47 0.72 8.73
C PRO A 357 6.66 1.72 9.87
N GLU A 358 5.58 1.96 10.64
CA GLU A 358 5.62 2.79 11.84
C GLU A 358 6.55 2.21 12.91
N ASP A 359 6.55 0.88 13.04
CA ASP A 359 7.54 0.14 13.83
C ASP A 359 8.60 -0.45 12.89
N PRO A 360 9.85 0.06 12.92
CA PRO A 360 10.93 -0.38 12.03
C PRO A 360 11.26 -1.86 12.11
N VAL A 361 10.85 -2.60 13.16
CA VAL A 361 11.06 -4.05 13.24
C VAL A 361 10.41 -4.79 12.08
N TYR A 362 9.33 -4.23 11.51
CA TYR A 362 8.61 -4.81 10.38
C TYR A 362 9.20 -4.46 9.02
N GLN A 363 10.37 -3.82 8.96
CA GLN A 363 11.08 -3.71 7.67
C GLN A 363 11.52 -5.08 7.17
N LEU A 364 11.95 -5.96 8.09
CA LEU A 364 12.34 -7.35 7.79
C LEU A 364 13.40 -7.47 6.67
N ILE A 365 14.24 -6.45 6.52
CA ILE A 365 15.34 -6.42 5.55
C ILE A 365 16.57 -7.02 6.23
N SER A 366 17.10 -8.10 5.65
CA SER A 366 18.30 -8.76 6.15
C SER A 366 19.54 -7.90 5.92
N ASP A 367 20.62 -8.12 6.68
CA ASP A 367 21.90 -7.45 6.43
C ASP A 367 22.46 -7.76 5.03
N GLU A 368 22.19 -8.96 4.51
CA GLU A 368 22.56 -9.37 3.14
C GLU A 368 21.82 -8.56 2.07
N ASP A 369 20.58 -8.16 2.37
CA ASP A 369 19.77 -7.29 1.52
C ASP A 369 20.00 -5.78 1.76
N GLY A 370 21.01 -5.42 2.56
CA GLY A 370 21.38 -4.03 2.86
C GLY A 370 20.89 -3.49 4.21
N GLY A 371 20.14 -4.29 4.97
CA GLY A 371 19.67 -3.99 6.32
C GLY A 371 18.53 -2.97 6.39
N PRO A 372 18.02 -2.69 7.61
CA PRO A 372 16.96 -1.70 7.83
C PRO A 372 17.37 -0.30 7.38
N VAL A 373 16.46 0.37 6.68
CA VAL A 373 16.61 1.73 6.13
C VAL A 373 16.07 2.76 7.13
N SER A 374 16.74 3.90 7.28
CA SER A 374 16.26 5.00 8.12
C SER A 374 15.10 5.75 7.45
N TRP A 375 14.28 6.46 8.23
CA TRP A 375 13.22 7.30 7.65
C TRP A 375 13.77 8.34 6.67
N GLU A 376 14.92 8.94 7.00
CA GLU A 376 15.59 9.93 6.16
C GLU A 376 16.02 9.34 4.82
N ASP A 377 16.71 8.19 4.83
CA ASP A 377 17.15 7.52 3.60
C ASP A 377 15.95 7.07 2.76
N TYR A 378 14.88 6.59 3.39
CA TYR A 378 13.66 6.18 2.70
C TYR A 378 12.94 7.36 2.04
N ILE A 379 12.75 8.48 2.75
CA ILE A 379 11.94 9.60 2.27
C ILE A 379 12.70 10.51 1.31
N LEU A 380 14.03 10.53 1.39
CA LEU A 380 14.92 11.27 0.49
C LEU A 380 15.45 10.43 -0.68
N GLU A 381 15.09 9.15 -0.76
CA GLU A 381 15.47 8.29 -1.89
C GLU A 381 15.04 8.96 -3.22
N PRO A 382 15.97 9.23 -4.14
CA PRO A 382 15.65 9.90 -5.40
C PRO A 382 14.62 9.12 -6.22
N GLU A 383 13.77 9.84 -6.96
CA GLU A 383 12.88 9.20 -7.93
C GLU A 383 13.68 8.38 -8.93
N GLY A 384 13.16 7.19 -9.26
CA GLY A 384 13.70 6.37 -10.35
C GLY A 384 13.15 6.75 -11.73
N PRO A 385 13.61 6.07 -12.80
CA PRO A 385 13.05 6.27 -14.13
C PRO A 385 11.55 5.95 -14.18
N LEU A 386 10.86 6.60 -15.12
CA LEU A 386 9.47 6.24 -15.43
C LEU A 386 9.46 4.86 -16.10
N LEU A 387 8.79 3.88 -15.47
CA LEU A 387 8.63 2.53 -16.01
C LEU A 387 7.28 2.39 -16.70
N PHE A 388 7.27 1.80 -17.89
CA PHE A 388 6.05 1.54 -18.66
C PHE A 388 5.50 0.13 -18.39
N SER A 389 4.25 -0.14 -18.82
CA SER A 389 3.60 -1.46 -18.66
C SER A 389 4.42 -2.62 -19.23
N ASP A 390 5.07 -2.39 -20.37
CA ASP A 390 5.84 -3.43 -21.05
C ASP A 390 7.08 -3.81 -20.25
N PHE A 391 7.60 -2.94 -19.38
CA PHE A 391 8.71 -3.27 -18.47
C PHE A 391 8.37 -4.50 -17.62
N TYR A 392 7.18 -4.48 -17.02
CA TYR A 392 6.67 -5.57 -16.19
C TYR A 392 6.26 -6.78 -17.02
N THR A 393 5.63 -6.54 -18.18
CA THR A 393 5.20 -7.62 -19.10
C THR A 393 6.39 -8.41 -19.64
N ASN A 394 7.55 -7.76 -19.83
CA ASN A 394 8.80 -8.40 -20.23
C ASN A 394 9.61 -8.97 -19.03
N SER A 395 9.02 -8.96 -17.83
CA SER A 395 9.57 -9.49 -16.60
C SER A 395 10.94 -8.88 -16.25
N PHE A 396 11.10 -7.56 -16.38
CA PHE A 396 12.29 -6.86 -15.92
C PHE A 396 12.16 -6.43 -14.46
N SER A 397 13.31 -6.36 -13.76
CA SER A 397 13.37 -5.93 -12.37
C SER A 397 13.48 -4.40 -12.26
N PRO A 398 12.53 -3.72 -11.60
CA PRO A 398 12.65 -2.30 -11.28
C PRO A 398 13.86 -1.98 -10.38
N GLN A 399 14.33 -2.97 -9.62
CA GLN A 399 15.43 -2.82 -8.68
C GLN A 399 16.78 -2.59 -9.35
N PHE A 400 16.98 -3.24 -10.51
CA PHE A 400 18.28 -3.34 -11.15
C PHE A 400 18.34 -2.56 -12.47
N VAL A 401 17.35 -1.71 -12.75
CA VAL A 401 17.42 -0.78 -13.87
C VAL A 401 18.43 0.33 -13.55
N GLN A 402 19.35 0.58 -14.48
CA GLN A 402 20.32 1.66 -14.37
C GLN A 402 20.25 2.59 -15.58
N PRO A 403 20.40 3.91 -15.40
CA PRO A 403 20.54 4.63 -14.12
C PRO A 403 19.33 4.49 -13.19
N SER A 404 19.57 4.35 -11.89
CA SER A 404 18.51 4.16 -10.90
C SER A 404 17.73 5.43 -10.57
N THR A 405 18.21 6.60 -10.99
CA THR A 405 17.58 7.90 -10.76
C THR A 405 16.90 8.41 -12.03
N LYS A 406 15.84 9.20 -11.88
CA LYS A 406 15.03 9.81 -12.95
C LYS A 406 15.83 10.72 -13.87
N TYR A 407 16.76 11.46 -13.28
CA TYR A 407 17.57 12.45 -13.99
C TYR A 407 18.94 11.89 -14.35
N ILE A 408 19.37 12.17 -15.58
CA ILE A 408 20.69 11.84 -16.11
C ILE A 408 21.39 13.14 -16.49
N GLN A 409 22.65 13.28 -16.10
CA GLN A 409 23.42 14.48 -16.42
C GLN A 409 24.01 14.42 -17.84
N SER A 410 23.75 15.48 -18.61
CA SER A 410 24.29 15.68 -19.95
C SER A 410 25.81 15.87 -19.95
N GLY A 411 26.45 15.55 -21.08
CA GLY A 411 27.89 15.63 -21.25
C GLY A 411 28.69 14.51 -20.57
N THR A 412 28.02 13.45 -20.07
CA THR A 412 28.65 12.34 -19.34
C THR A 412 28.49 11.00 -20.06
N TRP A 413 29.38 10.06 -19.79
CA TRP A 413 29.20 8.66 -20.19
C TRP A 413 28.36 7.94 -19.14
N VAL A 414 27.31 7.27 -19.60
CA VAL A 414 26.34 6.60 -18.73
C VAL A 414 26.19 5.15 -19.15
N SER A 415 26.28 4.24 -18.17
CA SER A 415 26.03 2.81 -18.39
C SER A 415 24.60 2.48 -18.02
N PHE A 416 23.85 2.02 -19.01
CA PHE A 416 22.50 1.51 -18.84
C PHE A 416 22.57 0.02 -18.54
N HIS A 417 21.83 -0.43 -17.54
CA HIS A 417 21.72 -1.85 -17.20
C HIS A 417 20.26 -2.25 -17.05
N LEU A 418 19.96 -3.47 -17.46
CA LEU A 418 18.63 -4.06 -17.37
C LEU A 418 18.77 -5.55 -17.01
N PHE A 419 18.00 -6.01 -16.03
CA PHE A 419 18.00 -7.39 -15.57
C PHE A 419 16.58 -7.94 -15.51
N LYS A 420 16.44 -9.25 -15.69
CA LYS A 420 15.17 -9.93 -15.45
C LYS A 420 14.78 -9.85 -13.97
N LEU A 421 13.50 -10.03 -13.70
CA LEU A 421 12.89 -9.97 -12.37
C LEU A 421 13.45 -11.05 -11.43
N CYS A 422 13.89 -12.17 -12.00
CA CYS A 422 14.49 -13.29 -11.30
C CYS A 422 15.55 -13.96 -12.19
N GLU A 423 16.56 -14.56 -11.56
CA GLU A 423 17.63 -15.32 -12.22
C GLU A 423 17.15 -16.56 -12.96
N HIS A 424 15.99 -17.12 -12.59
CA HIS A 424 15.40 -18.28 -13.26
C HIS A 424 14.79 -17.93 -14.64
N LEU A 425 14.63 -16.64 -14.96
CA LEU A 425 14.05 -16.22 -16.24
C LEU A 425 15.12 -16.22 -17.35
N SER A 426 14.78 -16.77 -18.51
CA SER A 426 15.72 -16.91 -19.62
C SER A 426 16.26 -15.56 -20.11
N THR A 427 17.58 -15.51 -20.23
CA THR A 427 18.35 -14.43 -20.88
C THR A 427 18.85 -14.83 -22.26
N ALA A 428 18.50 -16.04 -22.73
CA ALA A 428 18.85 -16.51 -24.06
C ALA A 428 18.23 -15.61 -25.13
N GLU A 429 18.97 -15.38 -26.21
CA GLU A 429 18.51 -14.50 -27.30
C GLU A 429 17.18 -14.97 -27.87
N ALA A 430 16.99 -16.29 -28.05
CA ALA A 430 15.79 -16.91 -28.61
C ALA A 430 14.49 -16.52 -27.88
N ASP A 431 14.58 -16.23 -26.59
CA ASP A 431 13.41 -15.95 -25.74
C ASP A 431 13.21 -14.44 -25.50
N ASN A 432 14.04 -13.59 -26.12
CA ASN A 432 14.09 -12.17 -25.82
C ASN A 432 14.14 -11.31 -27.08
N PHE A 433 13.79 -10.03 -26.89
CA PHE A 433 13.90 -9.01 -27.93
C PHE A 433 15.26 -8.29 -27.85
N VAL A 434 15.63 -7.59 -28.93
CA VAL A 434 16.71 -6.59 -28.88
C VAL A 434 16.22 -5.36 -28.13
N ARG A 435 17.03 -4.83 -27.20
CA ARG A 435 16.74 -3.58 -26.48
C ARG A 435 17.68 -2.49 -26.93
N VAL A 436 17.21 -1.26 -26.97
CA VAL A 436 17.96 -0.10 -27.43
C VAL A 436 17.73 1.09 -26.52
N VAL A 437 18.80 1.78 -26.14
CA VAL A 437 18.73 3.14 -25.59
C VAL A 437 18.54 4.08 -26.75
N SER A 438 17.50 4.90 -26.72
CA SER A 438 17.21 5.96 -27.67
C SER A 438 17.47 7.31 -27.02
N LEU A 439 18.24 8.16 -27.70
CA LEU A 439 18.57 9.51 -27.27
C LEU A 439 17.63 10.56 -27.91
N PRO A 440 17.64 11.81 -27.40
CA PRO A 440 16.81 12.89 -27.94
C PRO A 440 17.06 13.21 -29.42
N ASP A 441 18.28 12.98 -29.92
CA ASP A 441 18.66 13.17 -31.32
C ASP A 441 18.19 12.04 -32.25
N GLY A 442 17.49 11.04 -31.69
CA GLY A 442 17.00 9.87 -32.41
C GLY A 442 18.04 8.76 -32.60
N SER A 443 19.28 8.95 -32.14
CA SER A 443 20.29 7.89 -32.15
C SER A 443 19.89 6.75 -31.20
N ARG A 444 20.26 5.53 -31.58
CA ARG A 444 19.89 4.31 -30.86
C ARG A 444 21.08 3.39 -30.67
N THR A 445 21.33 2.99 -29.43
CA THR A 445 22.41 2.07 -29.07
C THR A 445 21.82 0.79 -28.50
N PRO A 446 22.06 -0.38 -29.14
CA PRO A 446 21.56 -1.65 -28.62
C PRO A 446 22.30 -2.06 -27.35
N LEU A 447 21.58 -2.70 -26.41
CA LEU A 447 22.19 -3.35 -25.26
C LEU A 447 22.64 -4.76 -25.64
N THR A 448 23.78 -5.17 -25.08
CA THR A 448 24.32 -6.53 -25.22
C THR A 448 24.26 -7.27 -23.89
N LEU A 449 24.17 -8.61 -23.94
CA LEU A 449 24.27 -9.43 -22.74
C LEU A 449 25.62 -9.18 -22.07
N ASN A 450 25.63 -9.03 -20.75
CA ASN A 450 26.84 -8.82 -19.95
C ASN A 450 27.15 -10.03 -19.06
N ASP A 451 28.36 -10.03 -18.50
CA ASP A 451 28.88 -11.15 -17.68
C ASP A 451 28.07 -11.36 -16.39
N SER A 452 27.27 -10.38 -15.97
CA SER A 452 26.39 -10.47 -14.81
C SER A 452 25.01 -11.04 -15.13
N GLY A 453 24.79 -11.54 -16.36
CA GLY A 453 23.51 -12.12 -16.78
C GLY A 453 22.41 -11.09 -17.06
N GLY A 454 22.75 -9.79 -17.12
CA GLY A 454 21.86 -8.74 -17.57
C GLY A 454 22.22 -8.24 -18.96
N TRP A 455 21.66 -7.10 -19.34
CA TRP A 455 22.01 -6.40 -20.56
C TRP A 455 22.48 -5.00 -20.27
N SER A 456 23.49 -4.53 -21.00
CA SER A 456 24.03 -3.20 -20.80
C SER A 456 24.52 -2.54 -22.08
N ALA A 457 24.54 -1.21 -22.04
CA ALA A 457 25.16 -0.37 -23.04
C ALA A 457 25.73 0.88 -22.35
N THR A 458 26.94 1.27 -22.70
CA THR A 458 27.50 2.56 -22.26
C THR A 458 27.35 3.56 -23.40
N VAL A 459 26.66 4.66 -23.11
CA VAL A 459 26.27 5.67 -24.10
C VAL A 459 26.71 7.04 -23.62
N TYR A 460 27.28 7.85 -24.52
CA TYR A 460 27.58 9.24 -24.22
C TYR A 460 26.31 10.07 -24.28
N MET A 461 26.00 10.79 -23.19
CA MET A 461 24.87 11.69 -23.13
C MET A 461 25.26 13.03 -23.76
N PRO A 462 24.68 13.42 -24.90
CA PRO A 462 25.00 14.70 -25.54
C PRO A 462 24.63 15.87 -24.64
N ALA A 463 25.27 17.02 -24.86
CA ALA A 463 24.90 18.26 -24.17
C ALA A 463 23.48 18.69 -24.57
N GLY A 464 22.69 19.11 -23.59
CA GLY A 464 21.31 19.57 -23.79
C GLY A 464 20.33 18.83 -22.90
N GLU A 465 19.05 19.15 -23.08
CA GLU A 465 17.93 18.58 -22.34
C GLU A 465 17.10 17.67 -23.25
N GLY A 466 16.41 16.69 -22.67
CA GLY A 466 15.50 15.85 -23.43
C GLY A 466 15.14 14.55 -22.74
N GLU A 467 14.61 13.61 -23.53
CA GLU A 467 14.21 12.29 -23.03
C GLU A 467 15.17 11.21 -23.51
N VAL A 468 15.66 10.40 -22.57
CA VAL A 468 16.39 9.17 -22.87
C VAL A 468 15.45 8.01 -22.58
N SER A 469 15.20 7.16 -23.57
CA SER A 469 14.23 6.08 -23.45
C SER A 469 14.86 4.74 -23.76
N LEU A 470 14.51 3.72 -22.97
CA LEU A 470 14.83 2.33 -23.27
C LEU A 470 13.64 1.69 -23.98
N PHE A 471 13.88 1.20 -25.19
CA PHE A 471 12.90 0.48 -25.99
C PHE A 471 13.34 -0.97 -26.20
N TYR A 472 12.39 -1.82 -26.58
CA TYR A 472 12.65 -3.11 -27.20
C TYR A 472 12.03 -3.16 -28.59
N VAL A 473 12.67 -3.88 -29.50
CA VAL A 473 12.22 -4.00 -30.89
C VAL A 473 11.16 -5.09 -30.96
N THR A 474 9.91 -4.74 -31.23
CA THR A 474 8.80 -5.72 -31.30
C THR A 474 8.70 -6.36 -32.67
N GLN A 475 8.97 -5.59 -33.73
CA GLN A 475 8.90 -6.08 -35.11
C GLN A 475 10.00 -5.49 -36.00
N ILE A 476 10.48 -6.30 -36.96
CA ILE A 476 11.38 -5.87 -38.03
C ILE A 476 10.84 -6.36 -39.38
N GLY A 477 10.56 -5.44 -40.30
CA GLY A 477 10.03 -5.76 -41.62
C GLY A 477 8.68 -6.47 -41.60
N GLY A 478 7.82 -6.11 -40.65
CA GLY A 478 6.48 -6.69 -40.47
C GLY A 478 6.46 -8.09 -39.84
N LYS A 479 7.58 -8.57 -39.31
CA LYS A 479 7.68 -9.84 -38.60
C LYS A 479 8.03 -9.61 -37.13
N ASP A 480 7.55 -10.52 -36.28
CA ASP A 480 7.95 -10.59 -34.88
C ASP A 480 9.48 -10.63 -34.74
N ALA A 481 10.02 -9.86 -33.79
CA ALA A 481 11.44 -9.67 -33.60
C ALA A 481 12.02 -10.46 -32.40
N THR A 482 11.23 -11.35 -31.78
CA THR A 482 11.73 -12.24 -30.73
C THR A 482 12.83 -13.13 -31.32
N GLY A 483 13.91 -13.36 -30.58
CA GLY A 483 15.00 -14.22 -31.04
C GLY A 483 15.99 -13.57 -32.00
N LEU A 484 15.79 -12.30 -32.38
CA LEU A 484 16.73 -11.59 -33.23
C LEU A 484 17.95 -11.10 -32.46
N THR A 485 19.11 -11.16 -33.10
CA THR A 485 20.37 -10.70 -32.51
C THR A 485 20.57 -9.19 -32.69
N VAL A 486 21.50 -8.61 -31.93
CA VAL A 486 21.96 -7.23 -32.15
C VAL A 486 22.52 -7.04 -33.57
N LYS A 487 23.12 -8.09 -34.15
CA LYS A 487 23.61 -8.08 -35.54
C LYS A 487 22.46 -7.98 -36.54
N ASP A 488 21.38 -8.72 -36.33
CA ASP A 488 20.19 -8.68 -37.19
C ASP A 488 19.50 -7.32 -37.12
N TYR A 489 19.37 -6.76 -35.91
CA TYR A 489 18.89 -5.40 -35.69
C TYR A 489 19.74 -4.39 -36.46
N THR A 490 21.06 -4.40 -36.26
CA THR A 490 22.00 -3.49 -36.92
C THR A 490 21.95 -3.63 -38.44
N ALA A 491 21.78 -4.85 -38.94
CA ALA A 491 21.60 -5.11 -40.36
C ALA A 491 20.27 -4.54 -40.90
N ALA A 492 19.23 -4.40 -40.07
CA ALA A 492 17.94 -3.87 -40.48
C ALA A 492 17.81 -2.34 -40.38
N VAL A 493 18.61 -1.67 -39.52
CA VAL A 493 18.55 -0.21 -39.33
C VAL A 493 18.72 0.53 -40.68
N GLY A 494 17.80 1.47 -40.93
CA GLY A 494 17.75 2.26 -42.18
C GLY A 494 17.29 1.48 -43.43
N ARG A 495 17.03 0.17 -43.32
CA ARG A 495 16.67 -0.70 -44.45
C ARG A 495 15.30 -1.35 -44.33
N LYS A 496 14.81 -1.58 -43.10
CA LYS A 496 13.51 -2.19 -42.83
C LYS A 496 12.73 -1.33 -41.85
N ALA A 497 11.41 -1.29 -42.00
CA ALA A 497 10.51 -0.69 -41.01
C ALA A 497 10.62 -1.45 -39.68
N MET A 498 10.51 -0.73 -38.56
CA MET A 498 10.63 -1.28 -37.20
C MET A 498 9.54 -0.73 -36.30
N HIS A 499 9.04 -1.57 -35.40
CA HIS A 499 8.16 -1.20 -34.29
C HIS A 499 8.85 -1.42 -32.95
N PHE A 500 8.47 -0.62 -31.96
CA PHE A 500 9.10 -0.59 -30.65
C PHE A 500 8.05 -0.57 -29.56
N GLY A 501 8.32 -1.26 -28.46
CA GLY A 501 7.62 -1.08 -27.19
C GLY A 501 8.52 -0.35 -26.19
N GLY A 502 7.92 0.48 -25.33
CA GLY A 502 8.64 1.28 -24.34
C GLY A 502 8.86 0.52 -23.05
N LEU A 503 10.10 0.47 -22.54
CA LEU A 503 10.42 -0.14 -21.25
C LEU A 503 10.49 0.91 -20.14
N CYS A 504 11.36 1.90 -20.29
CA CYS A 504 11.48 2.98 -19.31
C CYS A 504 12.04 4.26 -19.91
N ARG A 505 11.92 5.36 -19.16
CA ARG A 505 12.33 6.70 -19.59
C ARG A 505 12.99 7.48 -18.45
N TRP A 506 14.04 8.20 -18.81
CA TRP A 506 14.76 9.18 -18.01
C TRP A 506 14.63 10.58 -18.60
N THR A 507 14.89 11.57 -17.76
CA THR A 507 15.04 12.98 -18.17
C THR A 507 16.52 13.34 -18.20
N LEU A 508 16.99 13.83 -19.34
CA LEU A 508 18.33 14.36 -19.51
C LEU A 508 18.34 15.84 -19.11
N ILE A 509 19.28 16.22 -18.24
CA ILE A 509 19.45 17.58 -17.70
C ILE A 509 20.87 18.14 -17.85
#